data_AF-A0A090QTC0-F1
#
_entry.id   AF-A0A090QTC0-F1
#
_cell.length_a   1.000
_cell.length_b   1.000
_cell.length_c   1.000
_cell.angle_alpha   90.00
_cell.angle_beta   90.00
_cell.angle_gamma   90.00
#
_symmetry.space_group_name_H-M   'P 1'
#
loop_
_entity.id
_entity.type
_entity.pdbx_description
1 polymer ?
#
loop_
_entity_poly.entity_id
_entity_poly.type
_entity_poly.pdbx_seq_one_letter_code
_entity_poly.pdbx_strand_id
1 'polypeptide(L)'
;MDSLCSTFNEAIEHYGYQGEYLAVYPIKVNQQEAVVSEILASQYAKQQRQLGLEAGSKPELMAVLAMAQQASSVIVCNGYKDREYIRLALIGEKLGHEVYIVLEKLSELQTVMEEAAALGVRPRLGLRARLSSQGKGKWQASGGEKSKFGLSAAQVLTVLNQLRDKDMMDCLQLLHFHLAHKSPTFVTYVMAWAKPAVCMPS
;
A
#
# COMPACT_ATOMS: atom_id res chain seq x y z
N MET A 1 0.35 14.97 -11.97
CA MET A 1 -0.23 13.63 -11.78
C MET A 1 -1.03 13.18 -12.99
N ASP A 2 -1.82 14.06 -13.60
CA ASP A 2 -2.68 13.68 -14.74
C ASP A 2 -1.96 13.04 -15.92
N SER A 3 -0.81 13.58 -16.34
CA SER A 3 0.00 13.01 -17.42
C SER A 3 0.54 11.61 -17.09
N LEU A 4 0.79 11.31 -15.81
CA LEU A 4 1.25 9.98 -15.39
C LEU A 4 0.09 8.97 -15.50
N CYS A 5 -1.07 9.31 -14.96
CA CYS A 5 -2.26 8.46 -15.04
C CYS A 5 -2.68 8.22 -16.50
N SER A 6 -2.67 9.25 -17.37
CA SER A 6 -3.02 9.08 -18.78
C SER A 6 -2.05 8.12 -19.49
N THR A 7 -0.74 8.26 -19.25
CA THR A 7 0.28 7.38 -19.85
C THR A 7 0.06 5.91 -19.45
N PHE A 8 -0.26 5.65 -18.17
CA PHE A 8 -0.55 4.29 -17.72
C PHE A 8 -1.88 3.77 -18.27
N ASN A 9 -2.92 4.60 -18.35
CA ASN A 9 -4.20 4.21 -18.93
C ASN A 9 -4.06 3.86 -20.43
N GLU A 10 -3.31 4.65 -21.20
CA GLU A 10 -2.99 4.36 -22.60
C GLU A 10 -2.24 3.04 -22.75
N ALA A 11 -1.26 2.77 -21.88
CA ALA A 11 -0.55 1.49 -21.88
C ALA A 11 -1.48 0.32 -21.53
N ILE A 12 -2.35 0.47 -20.53
CA ILE A 12 -3.34 -0.55 -20.15
C ILE A 12 -4.23 -0.91 -21.35
N GLU A 13 -4.74 0.09 -22.06
CA GLU A 13 -5.56 -0.11 -23.25
C GLU A 13 -4.77 -0.78 -24.38
N HIS A 14 -3.56 -0.27 -24.67
CA HIS A 14 -2.71 -0.79 -25.73
C HIS A 14 -2.34 -2.27 -25.53
N TYR A 15 -2.08 -2.69 -24.29
CA TYR A 15 -1.72 -4.07 -23.96
C TYR A 15 -2.93 -4.94 -23.55
N GLY A 16 -4.16 -4.41 -23.54
CA GLY A 16 -5.36 -5.12 -23.13
C GLY A 16 -5.32 -5.61 -21.66
N TYR A 17 -4.59 -4.92 -20.79
CA TYR A 17 -4.47 -5.28 -19.38
C TYR A 17 -5.82 -5.08 -18.67
N GLN A 18 -6.21 -6.02 -17.82
CA GLN A 18 -7.55 -6.02 -17.18
C GLN A 18 -7.58 -5.32 -15.81
N GLY A 19 -6.42 -4.92 -15.28
CA GLY A 19 -6.33 -4.20 -14.02
C GLY A 19 -6.32 -2.69 -14.21
N GLU A 20 -6.48 -1.98 -13.10
CA GLU A 20 -6.48 -0.51 -13.06
C GLU A 20 -5.13 0.03 -12.60
N TYR A 21 -4.86 1.29 -12.95
CA TYR A 21 -3.73 2.04 -12.41
C TYR A 21 -4.21 3.00 -11.32
N LEU A 22 -3.58 2.89 -10.15
CA LEU A 22 -3.74 3.83 -9.03
C LEU A 22 -2.39 4.45 -8.72
N ALA A 23 -2.27 5.78 -8.88
CA ALA A 23 -1.11 6.50 -8.41
C ALA A 23 -1.17 6.63 -6.89
N VAL A 24 -0.06 6.44 -6.17
CA VAL A 24 -0.01 6.67 -4.72
C VAL A 24 1.07 7.69 -4.43
N TYR A 25 0.69 8.82 -3.83
CA TYR A 25 1.60 9.91 -3.51
C TYR A 25 2.18 9.75 -2.09
N PRO A 26 3.50 9.55 -1.95
CA PRO A 26 4.14 9.46 -0.64
C PRO A 26 4.31 10.85 -0.02
N ILE A 27 3.58 11.15 1.04
CA ILE A 27 3.58 12.49 1.64
C ILE A 27 4.93 12.86 2.27
N LYS A 28 5.80 11.88 2.52
CA LYS A 28 7.19 12.09 2.98
C LYS A 28 7.99 13.05 2.10
N VAL A 29 7.61 13.18 0.82
CA VAL A 29 8.27 14.04 -0.17
C VAL A 29 7.93 15.51 0.07
N ASN A 30 6.66 15.81 0.35
CA ASN A 30 6.19 17.14 0.73
C ASN A 30 4.85 17.01 1.47
N GLN A 31 4.86 17.36 2.75
CA GLN A 31 3.73 17.26 3.68
C GLN A 31 2.87 18.54 3.71
N GLN A 32 3.18 19.58 2.94
CA GLN A 32 2.41 20.83 2.97
C GLN A 32 0.97 20.60 2.53
N GLU A 33 0.02 21.06 3.35
CA GLU A 33 -1.42 20.90 3.12
C GLU A 33 -1.84 21.40 1.73
N ALA A 34 -1.33 22.54 1.28
CA ALA A 34 -1.64 23.10 -0.04
C ALA A 34 -1.29 22.11 -1.18
N VAL A 35 -0.12 21.47 -1.09
CA VAL A 35 0.35 20.51 -2.10
C VAL A 35 -0.49 19.23 -2.08
N VAL A 36 -0.72 18.67 -0.88
CA VAL A 36 -1.49 17.44 -0.74
C VAL A 36 -2.95 17.67 -1.13
N SER A 37 -3.53 18.81 -0.76
CA SER A 37 -4.90 19.17 -1.10
C SER A 37 -5.07 19.39 -2.59
N GLU A 38 -4.10 20.01 -3.29
CA GLU A 38 -4.14 20.16 -4.75
C GLU A 38 -4.06 18.79 -5.45
N ILE A 39 -3.19 17.91 -4.96
CA ILE A 39 -3.06 16.53 -5.43
C ILE A 39 -4.40 15.79 -5.23
N LEU A 40 -5.04 15.89 -4.06
CA LEU A 40 -6.35 15.29 -3.80
C LEU A 40 -7.47 15.94 -4.63
N ALA A 41 -7.46 17.26 -4.80
CA ALA A 41 -8.44 18.03 -5.57
C ALA A 41 -8.48 17.58 -7.04
N SER A 42 -7.33 17.26 -7.62
CA SER A 42 -7.24 16.70 -8.99
C SER A 42 -8.04 15.40 -9.18
N GLN A 43 -8.34 14.67 -8.09
CA GLN A 43 -9.20 13.48 -8.12
C GLN A 43 -10.68 13.83 -8.23
N TYR A 44 -11.16 14.86 -7.53
CA TYR A 44 -12.59 15.18 -7.45
C TYR A 44 -13.15 15.63 -8.81
N ALA A 45 -12.29 16.15 -9.68
CA ALA A 45 -12.66 16.51 -11.05
C ALA A 45 -12.90 15.29 -11.96
N LYS A 46 -12.51 14.08 -11.52
CA LYS A 46 -12.56 12.85 -12.33
C LYS A 46 -13.49 11.82 -11.69
N GLN A 47 -14.37 11.21 -12.48
CA GLN A 47 -15.30 10.17 -12.02
C GLN A 47 -14.61 8.88 -11.53
N GLN A 48 -13.32 8.69 -11.81
CA GLN A 48 -12.53 7.55 -11.37
C GLN A 48 -11.46 7.97 -10.35
N ARG A 49 -11.48 7.35 -9.16
CA ARG A 49 -10.45 7.50 -8.14
C ARG A 49 -9.16 6.81 -8.59
N GLN A 50 -8.24 7.58 -9.18
CA GLN A 50 -6.94 7.07 -9.64
C GLN A 50 -5.76 7.52 -8.77
N LEU A 51 -6.02 8.00 -7.55
CA LEU A 51 -4.95 8.48 -6.68
C LEU A 51 -5.19 8.16 -5.19
N GLY A 52 -4.13 7.82 -4.48
CA GLY A 52 -4.08 7.57 -3.05
C GLY A 52 -2.90 8.25 -2.38
N LEU A 53 -2.81 8.14 -1.06
CA LEU A 53 -1.72 8.70 -0.26
C LEU A 53 -0.93 7.57 0.43
N GLU A 54 0.38 7.74 0.55
CA GLU A 54 1.25 6.84 1.33
C GLU A 54 1.80 7.57 2.56
N ALA A 55 1.66 6.93 3.72
CA ALA A 55 2.25 7.35 4.98
C ALA A 55 3.35 6.35 5.40
N GLY A 56 4.52 6.86 5.76
CA GLY A 56 5.66 6.07 6.23
C GLY A 56 5.88 6.12 7.75
N SER A 57 5.08 6.90 8.49
CA SER A 57 5.20 7.08 9.94
C SER A 57 3.87 7.45 10.60
N LYS A 58 3.77 7.31 11.92
CA LYS A 58 2.55 7.65 12.69
C LYS A 58 2.13 9.12 12.52
N PRO A 59 3.04 10.12 12.60
CA PRO A 59 2.68 11.52 12.34
C PRO A 59 2.18 11.74 10.90
N GLU A 60 2.80 11.07 9.92
CA GLU A 60 2.36 11.14 8.52
C GLU A 60 0.96 10.56 8.35
N LEU A 61 0.65 9.42 8.97
CA LEU A 61 -0.70 8.83 8.92
C LEU A 61 -1.74 9.78 9.53
N MET A 62 -1.43 10.44 10.65
CA MET A 62 -2.33 11.44 11.23
C MET A 62 -2.57 12.61 10.27
N ALA A 63 -1.52 13.10 9.61
CA ALA A 63 -1.64 14.16 8.62
C ALA A 63 -2.50 13.71 7.43
N VAL A 64 -2.27 12.51 6.90
CA VAL A 64 -3.08 11.92 5.82
C VAL A 64 -4.55 11.84 6.22
N LEU A 65 -4.87 11.32 7.40
CA LEU A 65 -6.24 11.20 7.88
C LEU A 65 -6.91 12.57 8.10
N ALA A 66 -6.16 13.59 8.53
CA ALA A 66 -6.66 14.95 8.67
C ALA A 66 -6.99 15.59 7.31
N MET A 67 -6.14 15.39 6.31
CA MET A 67 -6.33 15.94 4.97
C MET A 67 -7.37 15.16 4.14
N ALA A 68 -7.53 13.86 4.39
CA ALA A 68 -8.46 13.00 3.66
C ALA A 68 -9.93 13.14 4.10
N GLN A 69 -10.27 13.98 5.09
CA GLN A 69 -11.62 14.08 5.65
C GLN A 69 -12.72 14.41 4.62
N GLN A 70 -12.36 14.99 3.47
CA GLN A 70 -13.32 15.40 2.45
C GLN A 70 -13.77 14.26 1.51
N ALA A 71 -13.07 13.12 1.48
CA ALA A 71 -13.51 11.92 0.78
C ALA A 71 -12.81 10.65 1.26
N SER A 72 -13.53 9.53 1.19
CA SER A 72 -12.92 8.19 1.23
C SER A 72 -11.76 8.14 0.23
N SER A 73 -10.60 7.65 0.67
CA SER A 73 -9.35 7.69 -0.08
C SER A 73 -8.58 6.40 0.15
N VAL A 74 -7.77 6.02 -0.83
CA VAL A 74 -6.81 4.92 -0.65
C VAL A 74 -5.61 5.44 0.14
N ILE A 75 -5.30 4.76 1.23
CA ILE A 75 -4.18 5.08 2.12
C ILE A 75 -3.28 3.85 2.22
N VAL A 76 -2.00 4.00 1.92
CA VAL A 76 -0.99 2.93 2.04
C VAL A 76 -0.07 3.23 3.21
N CYS A 77 -0.05 2.34 4.20
CA CYS A 77 0.71 2.48 5.43
C CYS A 77 2.00 1.65 5.38
N ASN A 78 3.13 2.34 5.22
CA ASN A 78 4.49 1.79 5.23
C ASN A 78 5.28 2.22 6.49
N GLY A 79 6.50 1.72 6.61
CA GLY A 79 7.44 2.08 7.67
C GLY A 79 7.25 1.29 8.96
N TYR A 80 7.89 1.77 10.04
CA TYR A 80 7.82 1.13 11.36
C TYR A 80 6.45 1.38 12.01
N LYS A 81 5.79 0.30 12.42
CA LYS A 81 4.43 0.35 12.98
C LYS A 81 4.45 -0.15 14.42
N ASP A 82 4.22 0.74 15.36
CA ASP A 82 3.87 0.39 16.73
C ASP A 82 2.37 0.06 16.82
N ARG A 83 1.92 -0.35 18.01
CA ARG A 83 0.53 -0.70 18.27
C ARG A 83 -0.42 0.48 18.02
N GLU A 84 0.00 1.70 18.38
CA GLU A 84 -0.79 2.92 18.17
C GLU A 84 -0.95 3.26 16.69
N TYR A 85 0.11 3.14 15.88
CA TYR A 85 0.05 3.30 14.43
C TYR A 85 -1.00 2.34 13.87
N ILE A 86 -0.88 1.04 14.19
CA ILE A 86 -1.80 0.02 13.67
C ILE A 86 -3.24 0.34 14.04
N ARG A 87 -3.48 0.70 15.30
CA ARG A 87 -4.81 1.08 15.78
C ARG A 87 -5.36 2.28 15.04
N LEU A 88 -4.54 3.30 14.78
CA LEU A 88 -4.92 4.48 14.01
C LEU A 88 -5.27 4.13 12.55
N ALA A 89 -4.49 3.25 11.91
CA ALA A 89 -4.77 2.80 10.55
C ALA A 89 -6.11 2.06 10.45
N LEU A 90 -6.40 1.19 11.43
CA LEU A 90 -7.68 0.47 11.51
C LEU A 90 -8.87 1.39 11.82
N ILE A 91 -8.67 2.45 12.60
CA ILE A 91 -9.67 3.50 12.79
C ILE A 91 -9.94 4.21 11.46
N GLY A 92 -8.89 4.51 10.68
CA GLY A 92 -9.04 5.06 9.33
C GLY A 92 -9.91 4.19 8.41
N GLU A 93 -9.69 2.87 8.41
CA GLU A 93 -10.55 1.91 7.68
C GLU A 93 -12.01 1.99 8.17
N LYS A 94 -12.21 2.04 9.50
CA LYS A 94 -13.55 2.13 10.11
C LYS A 94 -14.26 3.45 9.78
N LEU A 95 -13.52 4.52 9.49
CA LEU A 95 -14.05 5.82 9.05
C LEU A 95 -14.39 5.84 7.54
N GLY A 96 -14.14 4.75 6.81
CA GLY A 96 -14.53 4.59 5.40
C GLY A 96 -13.41 4.85 4.39
N HIS A 97 -12.16 5.03 4.85
CA HIS A 97 -11.00 5.00 3.96
C HIS A 97 -10.65 3.57 3.58
N GLU A 98 -9.93 3.39 2.49
CA GLU A 98 -9.35 2.10 2.11
C GLU A 98 -7.89 2.07 2.58
N VAL A 99 -7.65 1.56 3.79
CA VAL A 99 -6.36 1.65 4.47
C VAL A 99 -5.61 0.33 4.38
N TYR A 100 -4.62 0.28 3.49
CA TYR A 100 -3.75 -0.87 3.32
C TYR A 100 -2.58 -0.81 4.32
N ILE A 101 -2.56 -1.73 5.28
CA ILE A 101 -1.45 -1.91 6.22
C ILE A 101 -0.42 -2.86 5.58
N VAL A 102 0.70 -2.31 5.11
CA VAL A 102 1.75 -3.10 4.46
C VAL A 102 2.66 -3.70 5.51
N LEU A 103 2.63 -5.03 5.64
CA LEU A 103 3.50 -5.78 6.54
C LEU A 103 4.95 -5.72 6.04
N GLU A 104 5.81 -5.11 6.84
CA GLU A 104 7.25 -5.00 6.56
C GLU A 104 8.09 -5.90 7.49
N LYS A 105 7.50 -6.38 8.58
CA LYS A 105 8.06 -7.36 9.51
C LYS A 105 7.00 -8.39 9.90
N LEU A 106 7.41 -9.65 10.06
CA LEU A 106 6.49 -10.73 10.42
C LEU A 106 5.76 -10.48 11.75
N SER A 107 6.43 -9.85 12.72
CA SER A 107 5.85 -9.52 14.02
C SER A 107 4.68 -8.52 13.95
N GLU A 108 4.57 -7.75 12.87
CA GLU A 108 3.47 -6.79 12.69
C GLU A 108 2.12 -7.50 12.50
N LEU A 109 2.12 -8.69 11.90
CA LEU A 109 0.89 -9.43 11.64
C LEU A 109 0.13 -9.70 12.93
N GLN A 110 0.80 -10.21 13.97
CA GLN A 110 0.15 -10.50 15.25
C GLN A 110 -0.54 -9.25 15.83
N THR A 111 0.18 -8.13 15.89
CA THR A 111 -0.37 -6.87 16.41
C THR A 111 -1.55 -6.37 15.59
N VAL A 112 -1.50 -6.48 14.26
CA VAL A 112 -2.64 -6.09 13.40
C VAL A 112 -3.86 -6.95 13.71
N MET A 113 -3.70 -8.26 13.87
CA MET A 113 -4.81 -9.17 14.14
C MET A 113 -5.46 -8.92 15.51
N GLU A 114 -4.63 -8.67 16.53
CA GLU A 114 -5.10 -8.35 17.88
C GLU A 114 -5.90 -7.03 17.89
N GLU A 115 -5.38 -5.97 17.26
CA GLU A 115 -6.06 -4.68 17.22
C GLU A 115 -7.30 -4.70 16.31
N ALA A 116 -7.25 -5.41 15.19
CA ALA A 116 -8.39 -5.60 14.29
C ALA A 116 -9.56 -6.28 14.99
N ALA A 117 -9.28 -7.35 15.75
CA ALA A 117 -10.28 -8.03 16.56
C ALA A 117 -10.83 -7.11 17.66
N ALA A 118 -9.96 -6.38 18.37
CA ALA A 118 -10.38 -5.46 19.42
C ALA A 118 -11.26 -4.29 18.92
N LEU A 119 -11.06 -3.86 17.67
CA LEU A 119 -11.85 -2.78 17.06
C LEU A 119 -13.07 -3.27 16.25
N GLY A 120 -13.18 -4.58 16.02
CA GLY A 120 -14.19 -5.19 15.16
C GLY A 120 -14.04 -4.77 13.70
N VAL A 121 -12.81 -4.65 13.21
CA VAL A 121 -12.48 -4.21 11.84
C VAL A 121 -11.85 -5.37 11.08
N ARG A 122 -12.27 -5.61 9.84
CA ARG A 122 -11.58 -6.54 8.94
C ARG A 122 -10.45 -5.79 8.22
N PRO A 123 -9.17 -6.10 8.47
CA PRO A 123 -8.06 -5.29 7.99
C PRO A 123 -7.79 -5.50 6.50
N ARG A 124 -7.35 -4.46 5.79
CA ARG A 124 -6.72 -4.61 4.47
C ARG A 124 -5.22 -4.68 4.63
N LEU A 125 -4.64 -5.80 4.22
CA LEU A 125 -3.23 -6.11 4.38
C LEU A 125 -2.50 -6.04 3.05
N GLY A 126 -1.28 -5.54 3.11
CA GLY A 126 -0.28 -5.69 2.06
C GLY A 126 0.95 -6.43 2.57
N LEU A 127 1.76 -6.96 1.66
CA LEU A 127 3.07 -7.55 1.96
C LEU A 127 4.15 -6.79 1.24
N ARG A 128 5.19 -6.36 1.96
CA ARG A 128 6.41 -5.88 1.31
C ARG A 128 7.35 -7.06 1.09
N ALA A 129 7.57 -7.48 -0.15
CA ALA A 129 8.51 -8.55 -0.46
C ALA A 129 9.96 -8.02 -0.51
N ARG A 130 10.91 -8.79 0.05
CA ARG A 130 12.34 -8.58 -0.23
C ARG A 130 12.69 -9.21 -1.57
N LEU A 131 13.17 -8.39 -2.51
CA LEU A 131 13.62 -8.86 -3.81
C LEU A 131 15.05 -9.41 -3.69
N SER A 132 15.24 -10.66 -4.11
CA SER A 132 16.55 -11.32 -4.21
C SER A 132 17.24 -11.06 -5.56
N SER A 133 16.56 -10.44 -6.53
CA SER A 133 17.09 -10.17 -7.87
C SER A 133 18.14 -9.06 -7.85
N GLN A 134 19.40 -9.43 -7.61
CA GLN A 134 20.51 -8.70 -8.18
C GLN A 134 20.66 -9.10 -9.65
N GLY A 135 20.27 -8.23 -10.57
CA GLY A 135 20.68 -8.37 -11.96
C GLY A 135 22.20 -8.29 -12.06
N LYS A 136 22.83 -9.18 -12.85
CA LYS A 136 24.24 -9.07 -13.24
C LYS A 136 24.45 -7.75 -14.00
N GLY A 137 24.88 -6.69 -13.33
CA GLY A 137 25.10 -5.39 -13.96
C GLY A 137 25.70 -4.33 -13.03
N LYS A 138 26.31 -3.29 -13.62
CA LYS A 138 27.12 -2.21 -12.99
C LYS A 138 26.35 -1.30 -12.00
N TRP A 139 25.18 -1.69 -11.52
CA TRP A 139 24.26 -0.84 -10.76
C TRP A 139 23.89 -1.43 -9.38
N GLN A 140 24.81 -2.23 -8.81
CA GLN A 140 24.73 -2.70 -7.43
C GLN A 140 24.86 -1.54 -6.44
N ALA A 141 23.74 -1.03 -5.95
CA ALA A 141 23.71 -0.37 -4.66
C ALA A 141 22.41 -0.67 -3.89
N SER A 142 22.58 -1.39 -2.78
CA SER A 142 21.77 -1.33 -1.53
C SER A 142 20.35 -1.90 -1.45
N GLY A 143 19.87 -2.74 -2.39
CA GLY A 143 18.47 -3.21 -2.36
C GLY A 143 18.12 -4.48 -1.56
N GLY A 144 19.00 -5.50 -1.52
CA GLY A 144 18.53 -6.87 -1.18
C GLY A 144 18.80 -7.34 0.25
N GLU A 145 20.06 -7.33 0.68
CA GLU A 145 20.49 -8.04 1.89
C GLU A 145 20.55 -7.14 3.14
N LYS A 146 20.79 -5.83 2.95
CA LYS A 146 20.84 -4.83 4.02
C LYS A 146 19.52 -4.07 4.23
N SER A 147 18.45 -4.42 3.51
CA SER A 147 17.15 -3.75 3.66
C SER A 147 16.58 -4.06 5.04
N LYS A 148 16.33 -3.01 5.84
CA LYS A 148 15.69 -3.11 7.16
C LYS A 148 14.21 -3.49 7.08
N PHE A 149 13.62 -3.45 5.88
CA PHE A 149 12.19 -3.63 5.65
C PHE A 149 11.90 -4.67 4.57
N GLY A 150 10.76 -5.33 4.72
CA GLY A 150 10.25 -6.37 3.82
C GLY A 150 10.42 -7.77 4.41
N LEU A 151 9.67 -8.71 3.86
CA LEU A 151 9.60 -10.11 4.25
C LEU A 151 10.40 -10.97 3.26
N SER A 152 11.13 -11.96 3.78
CA SER A 152 11.70 -13.02 2.93
C SER A 152 10.59 -13.92 2.37
N ALA A 153 10.91 -14.72 1.34
CA ALA A 153 9.96 -15.68 0.79
C ALA A 153 9.41 -16.64 1.86
N ALA A 154 10.25 -17.11 2.79
CA ALA A 154 9.82 -17.94 3.91
C ALA A 154 8.84 -17.20 4.84
N GLN A 155 9.12 -15.94 5.16
CA GLN A 155 8.22 -15.12 5.99
C GLN A 155 6.88 -14.83 5.29
N VAL A 156 6.89 -14.63 3.97
CA VAL A 156 5.66 -14.49 3.17
C VAL A 156 4.80 -15.75 3.29
N LEU A 157 5.39 -16.94 3.11
CA LEU A 157 4.68 -18.21 3.30
C LEU A 157 4.12 -18.35 4.72
N THR A 158 4.88 -17.93 5.74
CA THR A 158 4.39 -17.90 7.12
C THR A 158 3.15 -17.02 7.27
N VAL A 159 3.14 -15.81 6.68
CA VAL A 159 1.97 -14.92 6.73
C VAL A 159 0.77 -15.56 6.03
N LEU A 160 0.96 -16.12 4.83
CA LEU A 160 -0.12 -16.77 4.08
C LEU A 160 -0.74 -17.93 4.85
N ASN A 161 0.08 -18.77 5.48
CA ASN A 161 -0.43 -19.88 6.30
C ASN A 161 -1.20 -19.36 7.53
N GLN A 162 -0.68 -18.35 8.24
CA GLN A 162 -1.39 -17.78 9.40
C GLN A 162 -2.72 -17.12 9.02
N LEU A 163 -2.80 -16.47 7.86
CA LEU A 163 -4.05 -15.90 7.37
C LEU A 163 -5.04 -16.99 6.94
N ARG A 164 -4.56 -18.08 6.32
CA ARG A 164 -5.38 -19.24 5.98
C ARG A 164 -5.98 -19.91 7.21
N ASP A 165 -5.17 -20.14 8.24
CA ASP A 165 -5.61 -20.80 9.49
C ASP A 165 -6.67 -19.97 10.25
N LYS A 166 -6.76 -18.68 9.95
CA LYS A 166 -7.73 -17.74 10.54
C LYS A 166 -8.90 -17.40 9.62
N ASP A 167 -8.98 -18.01 8.43
CA ASP A 167 -9.98 -17.69 7.39
C ASP A 167 -10.00 -16.19 6.99
N MET A 168 -8.80 -15.61 6.85
CA MET A 168 -8.58 -14.19 6.58
C MET A 168 -7.69 -13.96 5.35
N MET A 169 -7.69 -14.89 4.41
CA MET A 169 -6.93 -14.76 3.14
C MET A 169 -7.41 -13.59 2.28
N ASP A 170 -8.69 -13.25 2.36
CA ASP A 170 -9.32 -12.10 1.69
C ASP A 170 -8.82 -10.74 2.20
N CYS A 171 -8.23 -10.70 3.41
CA CYS A 171 -7.63 -9.49 3.96
C CYS A 171 -6.34 -9.12 3.22
N LEU A 172 -5.63 -10.09 2.65
CA LEU A 172 -4.41 -9.83 1.88
C LEU A 172 -4.75 -9.40 0.44
N GLN A 173 -4.51 -8.13 0.13
CA GLN A 173 -4.98 -7.50 -1.11
C GLN A 173 -3.88 -6.77 -1.88
N LEU A 174 -2.68 -6.62 -1.30
CA LEU A 174 -1.63 -5.77 -1.87
C LEU A 174 -0.26 -6.44 -1.81
N LEU A 175 0.43 -6.47 -2.94
CA LEU A 175 1.85 -6.82 -2.99
C LEU A 175 2.67 -5.55 -3.26
N HIS A 176 3.65 -5.31 -2.39
CA HIS A 176 4.48 -4.12 -2.39
C HIS A 176 5.95 -4.47 -2.53
N PHE A 177 6.68 -3.64 -3.28
CA PHE A 177 8.14 -3.67 -3.27
C PHE A 177 8.68 -2.25 -3.48
N HIS A 178 9.93 -2.06 -3.09
CA HIS A 178 10.64 -0.82 -3.34
C HIS A 178 11.93 -1.14 -4.07
N LEU A 179 12.07 -0.59 -5.27
CA LEU A 179 13.34 -0.56 -5.97
C LEU A 179 14.04 0.74 -5.56
N ALA A 180 15.09 0.62 -4.74
CA ALA A 180 15.94 1.77 -4.47
C ALA A 180 16.65 2.15 -5.78
N HIS A 181 16.22 3.23 -6.43
CA HIS A 181 16.96 3.88 -7.51
C HIS A 181 17.42 5.25 -7.02
N LYS A 182 18.62 5.67 -7.44
CA LYS A 182 19.21 6.98 -7.12
C LYS A 182 18.53 8.16 -7.86
N SER A 183 17.27 8.00 -8.29
CA SER A 183 16.47 9.11 -8.83
C SER A 183 15.53 9.60 -7.72
N PRO A 184 15.32 10.92 -7.53
CA PRO A 184 14.45 11.46 -6.48
C PRO A 184 12.96 11.09 -6.64
N THR A 185 12.61 10.30 -7.65
CA THR A 185 11.27 9.80 -7.93
C THR A 185 11.03 8.50 -7.14
N PHE A 186 10.43 8.63 -5.95
CA PHE A 186 9.89 7.49 -5.22
C PHE A 186 8.66 6.96 -5.97
N VAL A 187 8.84 5.98 -6.85
CA VAL A 187 7.71 5.27 -7.45
C VAL A 187 7.40 4.07 -6.58
N THR A 188 6.40 4.22 -5.72
CA THR A 188 5.77 3.12 -5.01
C THR A 188 4.90 2.37 -6.02
N TYR A 189 5.36 1.20 -6.46
CA TYR A 189 4.53 0.30 -7.26
C TYR A 189 3.61 -0.47 -6.33
N VAL A 190 2.35 -0.04 -6.28
CA VAL A 190 1.28 -0.76 -5.61
C VAL A 190 0.60 -1.64 -6.64
N MET A 191 0.85 -2.96 -6.60
CA MET A 191 -0.06 -3.91 -7.22
C MET A 191 -1.11 -4.28 -6.19
N ALA A 192 -2.19 -3.49 -6.17
CA ALA A 192 -3.42 -3.87 -5.51
C ALA A 192 -4.10 -4.95 -6.37
N TRP A 193 -4.30 -6.12 -5.80
CA TRP A 193 -5.12 -7.15 -6.42
C TRP A 193 -6.56 -6.74 -6.19
N ALA A 194 -7.25 -6.26 -7.22
CA ALA A 194 -8.70 -6.33 -7.23
C ALA A 194 -9.08 -7.81 -7.10
N LYS A 195 -10.05 -8.10 -6.22
CA LYS A 195 -10.51 -9.45 -5.83
C LYS A 195 -10.37 -10.48 -6.98
N PRO A 196 -9.81 -11.68 -6.74
CA PRO A 196 -10.00 -12.76 -7.69
C PRO A 196 -11.51 -12.97 -7.85
N ALA A 197 -12.00 -12.87 -9.09
CA ALA A 197 -13.32 -13.37 -9.43
C ALA A 197 -13.35 -14.84 -9.00
N VAL A 198 -14.11 -15.15 -7.96
CA VAL A 198 -14.36 -16.53 -7.55
C VAL A 198 -15.15 -17.15 -8.69
N CYS A 199 -14.48 -17.85 -9.59
CA CYS A 199 -15.14 -18.83 -10.45
C CYS A 199 -15.67 -19.93 -9.52
N MET A 200 -16.93 -19.82 -9.10
CA MET A 200 -17.64 -20.96 -8.55
C MET A 200 -17.92 -21.93 -9.72
N PRO A 201 -17.54 -23.21 -9.61
CA PRO A 201 -17.97 -24.20 -10.59
C PRO A 201 -19.48 -24.40 -10.45
N SER A 202 -20.16 -24.33 -11.59
CA SER A 202 -21.57 -24.66 -11.81
C SER A 202 -21.87 -26.13 -11.59
#